data_AF-A0A847AQH0-F1
#
_entry.id   AF-A0A847AQH0-F1
#
_cell.length_a   1.000
_cell.length_b   1.000
_cell.length_c   1.000
_cell.angle_alpha   90.00
_cell.angle_beta   90.00
_cell.angle_gamma   90.00
#
_symmetry.space_group_name_H-M   'P 1'
#
loop_
_entity.id
_entity.type
_entity.pdbx_description
1 polymer ?
#
loop_
_entity_poly.entity_id
_entity_poly.type
_entity_poly.pdbx_seq_one_letter_code
_entity_poly.pdbx_strand_id
1 'polypeptide(L)'
;MKKKIPVEKAILFGSYSKGSYTKDIDVDIAVFSPEFENMSRIDGITFLLMEALGYNIDIQPQPYTMKDYFERTGIVDDILKTGIELQ
;
A
#
# COMPACT_ATOMS: atom_id res chain seq x y z
N MET A 1 -0.01 7.14 -22.15
CA MET A 1 -0.43 5.77 -21.77
C MET A 1 -0.23 5.63 -20.27
N LYS A 2 -1.24 5.20 -19.50
CA LYS A 2 -1.05 4.94 -18.07
C LYS A 2 -0.16 3.70 -17.92
N LYS A 3 0.99 3.82 -17.27
CA LYS A 3 1.86 2.68 -16.96
C LYS A 3 1.15 1.86 -15.90
N LYS A 4 0.81 0.60 -16.21
CA LYS A 4 0.29 -0.34 -15.21
C LYS A 4 1.47 -1.11 -14.62
N ILE A 5 1.48 -1.28 -13.31
CA ILE A 5 2.43 -2.16 -12.62
C ILE A 5 1.70 -3.46 -12.20
N PRO A 6 2.34 -4.63 -12.26
CA PRO A 6 1.83 -5.82 -11.60
C PRO A 6 1.72 -5.56 -10.09
N VAL A 7 0.61 -5.94 -9.47
CA VAL A 7 0.42 -5.90 -8.03
C VAL A 7 0.30 -7.34 -7.57
N GLU A 8 1.24 -7.78 -6.73
CA GLU A 8 1.25 -9.14 -6.18
C GLU A 8 0.43 -9.22 -4.90
N LYS A 9 0.48 -8.16 -4.08
CA LYS A 9 -0.31 -8.02 -2.86
C LYS A 9 -0.78 -6.59 -2.69
N ALA A 10 -2.02 -6.43 -2.25
CA ALA A 10 -2.55 -5.17 -1.73
C ALA A 10 -3.15 -5.46 -0.36
N ILE A 11 -2.73 -4.70 0.65
CA ILE A 11 -3.12 -4.94 2.04
C ILE A 11 -3.61 -3.64 2.64
N LEU A 12 -4.87 -3.63 3.06
CA LEU A 12 -5.43 -2.57 3.87
C LEU A 12 -4.88 -2.70 5.30
N PHE A 13 -4.24 -1.65 5.81
CA PHE A 13 -3.67 -1.62 7.15
C PHE A 13 -3.98 -0.29 7.85
N GLY A 14 -3.36 -0.03 9.00
CA GLY A 14 -3.58 1.19 9.77
C GLY A 14 -4.78 1.07 10.73
N SER A 15 -5.30 2.20 11.19
CA SER A 15 -6.38 2.28 12.21
C SER A 15 -7.64 1.47 11.84
N TYR A 16 -7.86 1.25 10.55
CA TYR A 16 -8.99 0.47 10.03
C TYR A 16 -8.96 -1.01 10.45
N SER A 17 -7.79 -1.59 10.76
CA SER A 17 -7.69 -2.99 11.22
C SER A 17 -8.13 -3.22 12.68
N LYS A 18 -8.41 -2.14 13.44
CA LYS A 18 -8.67 -2.21 14.90
C LYS A 18 -10.08 -1.77 15.34
N GLY A 19 -10.98 -1.45 14.41
CA GLY A 19 -12.41 -1.26 14.69
C GLY A 19 -12.81 0.03 15.45
N SER A 20 -11.89 0.97 15.67
CA SER A 20 -12.20 2.29 16.24
C SER A 20 -12.34 3.34 15.12
N TYR A 21 -13.57 3.54 14.64
CA TYR A 21 -13.85 4.47 13.54
C TYR A 21 -14.05 5.90 14.06
N THR A 22 -13.30 6.84 13.49
CA THR A 22 -13.71 8.24 13.33
C THR A 22 -13.88 8.52 11.85
N LYS A 23 -14.81 9.43 11.52
CA LYS A 23 -15.47 9.60 10.22
C LYS A 23 -14.59 10.21 9.10
N ASP A 24 -13.31 10.37 9.37
CA ASP A 24 -12.31 10.89 8.44
C ASP A 24 -11.44 9.69 8.04
N ILE A 25 -11.73 9.15 6.85
CA ILE A 25 -11.27 7.85 6.39
C ILE A 25 -9.84 7.98 5.86
N ASP A 26 -8.84 7.81 6.73
CA ASP A 26 -7.43 7.63 6.37
C ASP A 26 -7.19 6.15 6.02
N VAL A 27 -7.38 5.74 4.76
CA VAL A 27 -7.19 4.35 4.34
C VAL A 27 -5.75 4.11 3.88
N ASP A 28 -4.95 3.50 4.76
CA ASP A 28 -3.58 3.09 4.44
C ASP A 28 -3.57 1.77 3.65
N ILE A 29 -3.01 1.78 2.43
CA ILE A 29 -2.89 0.58 1.60
C ILE A 29 -1.43 0.29 1.30
N ALA A 30 -0.95 -0.88 1.69
CA ALA A 30 0.38 -1.37 1.32
C ALA A 30 0.26 -2.10 -0.02
N VAL A 31 1.00 -1.64 -1.02
CA VAL A 31 1.04 -2.26 -2.34
C VAL A 31 2.40 -2.92 -2.52
N PHE A 32 2.40 -4.23 -2.73
CA PHE A 32 3.61 -5.00 -3.00
C PHE A 32 3.71 -5.33 -4.48
N SER A 33 4.83 -4.94 -5.08
CA SER A 33 5.10 -5.14 -6.50
C SER A 33 6.58 -5.34 -6.76
N PRO A 34 6.96 -6.24 -7.70
CA PRO A 34 8.34 -6.33 -8.16
C PRO A 34 8.80 -5.05 -8.88
N GLU A 35 7.90 -4.23 -9.45
CA GLU A 35 8.28 -2.99 -10.14
C GLU A 35 8.93 -1.97 -9.22
N PHE A 36 8.61 -1.99 -7.92
CA PHE A 36 9.17 -1.05 -6.95
C PHE A 36 10.65 -1.30 -6.67
N GLU A 37 11.21 -2.45 -7.04
CA GLU A 37 12.66 -2.68 -6.98
C GLU A 37 13.43 -1.80 -7.99
N ASN A 38 12.75 -1.38 -9.06
CA ASN A 38 13.31 -0.57 -10.14
C ASN A 38 12.97 0.92 -10.01
N MET A 39 12.43 1.35 -8.86
CA MET A 39 12.00 2.73 -8.62
C MET A 39 12.59 3.24 -7.31
N SER A 40 12.80 4.55 -7.21
CA SER A 40 13.05 5.15 -5.91
C SER A 40 11.77 5.10 -5.07
N ARG A 41 11.91 5.15 -3.74
CA ARG A 41 10.74 5.17 -2.85
C ARG A 41 9.83 6.38 -3.10
N ILE A 42 10.41 7.52 -3.46
CA ILE A 42 9.66 8.75 -3.82
C ILE A 42 8.86 8.54 -5.11
N ASP A 43 9.46 7.92 -6.13
CA ASP A 43 8.78 7.65 -7.39
C ASP A 43 7.64 6.64 -7.20
N GLY A 44 7.85 5.60 -6.39
CA GLY A 44 6.82 4.62 -6.05
C GLY A 44 5.62 5.27 -5.34
N ILE A 45 5.87 6.14 -4.37
CA ILE A 45 4.81 6.88 -3.66
C ILE A 45 4.07 7.79 -4.62
N THR A 46 4.81 8.57 -5.43
CA THR A 46 4.23 9.50 -6.42
C THR A 46 3.35 8.74 -7.42
N PHE A 47 3.83 7.61 -7.93
CA PHE A 47 3.08 6.76 -8.85
C PHE A 47 1.76 6.30 -8.24
N LEU A 48 1.80 5.75 -7.02
CA LEU A 48 0.59 5.25 -6.35
C LEU A 48 -0.40 6.37 -6.02
N LEU A 49 0.08 7.54 -5.57
CA LEU A 49 -0.77 8.70 -5.34
C LEU A 49 -1.45 9.17 -6.64
N MET A 50 -0.72 9.23 -7.75
CA MET A 50 -1.28 9.62 -9.04
C MET A 50 -2.37 8.64 -9.53
N GLU A 51 -2.23 7.34 -9.28
CA GLU A 51 -3.28 6.37 -9.58
C GLU A 51 -4.47 6.48 -8.62
N ALA A 52 -4.23 6.84 -7.35
CA ALA A 52 -5.27 7.03 -6.35
C ALA A 52 -6.13 8.30 -6.59
N LEU A 53 -5.57 9.35 -7.22
CA LEU A 53 -6.31 10.59 -7.55
C LEU A 53 -7.60 10.38 -8.35
N GLY A 54 -7.74 9.24 -9.03
CA GLY A 54 -8.96 8.88 -9.76
C GLY A 54 -10.16 8.51 -8.86
N TYR A 55 -9.94 8.32 -7.56
CA TYR A 55 -10.94 7.88 -6.59
C TYR A 55 -11.26 9.00 -5.60
N ASN A 56 -12.55 9.17 -5.30
CA ASN A 56 -13.01 10.14 -4.29
C ASN A 56 -12.93 9.54 -2.88
N ILE A 57 -11.79 8.95 -2.54
CA ILE A 57 -11.48 8.30 -1.27
C ILE A 57 -10.10 8.80 -0.86
N ASP A 58 -9.95 9.19 0.41
CA ASP A 58 -8.64 9.56 0.96
C ASP A 58 -7.85 8.28 1.28
N ILE A 59 -7.01 7.89 0.32
CA ILE A 59 -6.19 6.67 0.39
C ILE A 59 -4.74 7.12 0.48
N GLN A 60 -4.00 6.55 1.42
CA GLN A 60 -2.57 6.74 1.59
C GLN A 60 -1.82 5.48 1.17
N PRO A 61 -1.56 5.29 -0.13
CA PRO A 61 -0.88 4.10 -0.60
C PRO A 61 0.63 4.16 -0.33
N GLN A 62 1.20 3.04 0.09
CA GLN A 62 2.62 2.87 0.38
C GLN A 62 3.22 1.77 -0.50
N PRO A 63 4.29 2.05 -1.27
CA PRO A 63 4.95 1.06 -2.11
C PRO A 63 5.91 0.21 -1.28
N TYR A 64 5.89 -1.10 -1.54
CA TYR A 64 6.81 -2.08 -0.96
C TYR A 64 7.27 -3.07 -2.02
N THR A 65 8.54 -3.45 -1.98
CA THR A 65 9.09 -4.47 -2.87
C THR A 65 8.63 -5.87 -2.43
N MET A 66 8.78 -6.86 -3.32
CA MET A 66 8.56 -8.26 -2.90
C MET A 66 9.61 -8.71 -1.89
N LYS A 67 10.82 -8.15 -1.94
CA LYS A 67 11.82 -8.33 -0.89
C LYS A 67 11.30 -7.89 0.48
N ASP A 68 10.69 -6.72 0.59
CA ASP A 68 10.09 -6.24 1.84
C ASP A 68 9.04 -7.22 2.38
N TYR A 69 8.20 -7.76 1.49
CA TYR A 69 7.18 -8.77 1.82
C TYR A 69 7.78 -10.04 2.43
N PHE A 70 8.89 -10.54 1.86
CA PHE A 70 9.54 -11.77 2.34
C PHE A 70 10.38 -11.56 3.59
N GLU A 71 11.08 -10.43 3.69
CA GLU A 71 11.95 -10.13 4.84
C GLU A 71 11.15 -9.74 6.09
N ARG A 72 9.94 -9.17 5.92
CA ARG A 72 9.01 -8.82 7.00
C ARG A 72 9.71 -8.02 8.11
N THR A 73 10.39 -6.94 7.73
CA THR A 73 11.09 -6.09 8.69
C THR A 73 10.26 -4.87 9.10
N GLY A 74 10.41 -4.44 10.35
CA GLY A 74 9.73 -3.24 10.87
C GLY A 74 8.22 -3.29 10.69
N ILE A 75 7.65 -2.20 10.17
CA ILE A 75 6.20 -2.05 9.98
C ILE A 75 5.60 -3.10 9.02
N VAL A 76 6.39 -3.66 8.10
CA VAL A 76 5.88 -4.63 7.12
C VAL A 76 5.40 -5.91 7.81
N ASP A 77 6.03 -6.33 8.90
CA ASP A 77 5.57 -7.49 9.65
C ASP A 77 4.20 -7.26 10.29
N ASP A 78 3.98 -6.08 10.88
CA ASP A 78 2.70 -5.69 11.47
C ASP A 78 1.60 -5.56 10.42
N ILE A 79 1.90 -4.98 9.26
CA ILE A 79 0.99 -4.90 8.09
C ILE A 79 0.55 -6.30 7.70
N LEU A 80 1.49 -7.24 7.57
CA LEU A 80 1.19 -8.59 7.12
C LEU A 80 0.52 -9.46 8.20
N LYS A 81 0.63 -9.10 9.47
CA LYS A 81 -0.01 -9.82 10.59
C LYS A 81 -1.42 -9.32 10.89
N THR A 82 -1.66 -8.03 10.72
CA THR A 82 -2.89 -7.37 11.19
C THR A 82 -3.72 -6.78 10.07
N GLY A 83 -3.13 -6.56 8.90
CA GLY A 83 -3.81 -6.03 7.74
C GLY A 83 -4.76 -7.03 7.09
N ILE A 84 -5.65 -6.51 6.26
CA ILE A 84 -6.61 -7.26 5.47
C ILE A 84 -6.11 -7.29 4.03
N GLU A 85 -5.75 -8.46 3.54
CA GLU A 85 -5.40 -8.65 2.13
C GLU A 85 -6.63 -8.44 1.25
N LEU A 86 -6.51 -7.57 0.24
CA LEU A 86 -7.55 -7.26 -0.72
C LEU A 86 -7.43 -8.25 -1.89
N GLN A 87 -8.56 -8.84 -2.31
CA GLN A 87 -8.65 -9.79 -3.44
C GLN A 87 -9.03 -9.12 -4.76
#